data_AF-A0A433QQL7-F1
#
_entry.id   AF-A0A433QQL7-F1
#
_cell.length_a   1.000
_cell.length_b   1.000
_cell.length_c   1.000
_cell.angle_alpha   90.00
_cell.angle_beta   90.00
_cell.angle_gamma   90.00
#
_symmetry.space_group_name_H-M   'P 1'
#
loop_
_entity.id
_entity.type
_entity.pdbx_description
1 polymer ?
#
loop_
_entity_poly.entity_id
_entity_poly.type
_entity_poly.pdbx_seq_one_letter_code
_entity_poly.pdbx_strand_id
1 'polypeptide(L)'
;MFLRPNLLHFSILKRLSFPPRPARAYTTTPLRHDATPYVRYIAIDNPRKGNALSLSVLESLEHQLLAVNPGWKYFGRDWEVPWEGDDAALERFWKPLNREVKVVILRSEGEGVFSSGHDLKEISCYPTSTLDSTLHAKIFDACNRVMILIRELPQPVIAQVSTSVRLFCTTPSVPLSLNLPSKSLHRLLLTGTPIPASEALSLHLISHVSPHDTLASDTLALAEGIARASGRVLALGKYAVRTHAEMVGLREKYEFGAKVMRWNVRLGDAKEGVAAFLGKRGAVFKD
;
A
#
# COMPACT_ATOMS: atom_id res chain seq x y z
N MET A 1 -0.04 -37.30 -25.20
CA MET A 1 0.33 -38.63 -24.66
C MET A 1 0.94 -38.41 -23.28
N PHE A 2 0.25 -38.88 -22.25
CA PHE A 2 0.63 -38.81 -20.84
C PHE A 2 1.95 -39.56 -20.57
N LEU A 3 2.79 -39.06 -19.65
CA LEU A 3 3.20 -39.75 -18.41
C LEU A 3 4.16 -38.87 -17.57
N ARG A 4 3.74 -38.60 -16.32
CA ARG A 4 4.50 -38.15 -15.13
C ARG A 4 5.04 -39.41 -14.38
N PRO A 5 5.58 -39.39 -13.12
CA PRO A 5 6.44 -38.45 -12.34
C PRO A 5 7.59 -39.17 -11.54
N ASN A 6 8.32 -38.39 -10.72
CA ASN A 6 9.08 -38.73 -9.49
C ASN A 6 10.61 -38.96 -9.59
N LEU A 7 11.37 -38.14 -8.85
CA LEU A 7 12.25 -38.64 -7.77
C LEU A 7 12.66 -37.49 -6.82
N LEU A 8 12.08 -37.55 -5.63
CA LEU A 8 12.57 -36.95 -4.40
C LEU A 8 13.89 -37.63 -3.99
N HIS A 9 14.90 -36.83 -3.64
CA HIS A 9 15.98 -37.26 -2.76
C HIS A 9 16.48 -36.07 -1.94
N PHE A 10 15.99 -35.95 -0.70
CA PHE A 10 16.71 -35.27 0.37
C PHE A 10 16.56 -36.11 1.63
N SER A 11 17.59 -36.88 1.90
CA SER A 11 17.79 -37.67 3.11
C SER A 11 18.57 -36.82 4.14
N ILE A 12 18.04 -36.82 5.36
CA ILE A 12 18.75 -36.70 6.64
C ILE A 12 19.39 -35.33 6.96
N LEU A 13 18.67 -34.51 7.73
CA LEU A 13 19.28 -33.77 8.83
C LEU A 13 18.46 -33.96 10.10
N LYS A 14 19.18 -34.34 11.16
CA LYS A 14 18.72 -34.75 12.48
C LYS A 14 17.82 -33.70 13.14
N ARG A 15 16.82 -34.21 13.86
CA ARG A 15 15.97 -33.50 14.83
C ARG A 15 16.83 -32.72 15.82
N LEU A 16 16.81 -31.40 15.73
CA LEU A 16 17.07 -30.52 16.87
C LEU A 16 15.71 -30.08 17.41
N SER A 17 15.25 -30.74 18.46
CA SER A 17 14.10 -30.33 19.26
C SER A 17 14.47 -29.09 20.05
N PHE A 18 14.02 -27.92 19.59
CA PHE A 18 14.03 -26.70 20.40
C PHE A 18 12.78 -26.67 21.27
N PRO A 19 12.89 -26.36 22.58
CA PRO A 19 11.72 -26.20 23.43
C PRO A 19 10.86 -25.03 22.92
N PRO A 20 9.53 -25.08 23.04
CA PRO A 20 8.66 -23.97 22.68
C PRO A 20 9.01 -22.78 23.58
N ARG A 21 9.67 -21.77 23.00
CA ARG A 21 9.89 -20.49 23.70
C ARG A 21 8.61 -19.67 23.64
N PRO A 22 8.27 -18.96 24.74
CA PRO A 22 7.05 -18.17 24.79
C PRO A 22 7.04 -17.14 23.66
N ALA A 23 5.88 -16.98 23.04
CA ALA A 23 5.65 -16.00 21.99
C ALA A 23 6.00 -14.60 22.52
N ARG A 24 7.14 -14.04 22.11
CA ARG A 24 7.28 -12.58 22.15
C ARG A 24 6.26 -12.06 21.15
N ALA A 25 5.25 -11.35 21.65
CA ALA A 25 4.36 -10.56 20.81
C ALA A 25 5.25 -9.75 19.85
N TYR A 26 5.06 -9.96 18.55
CA TYR A 26 5.73 -9.20 17.51
C TYR A 26 5.12 -7.79 17.53
N THR A 27 5.49 -7.01 18.54
CA THR A 27 5.09 -5.61 18.66
C THR A 27 5.92 -4.84 17.67
N THR A 28 5.27 -4.36 16.62
CA THR A 28 5.82 -3.29 15.80
C THR A 28 6.29 -2.15 16.68
N THR A 29 7.39 -1.53 16.28
CA THR A 29 7.82 -0.26 16.87
C THR A 29 6.61 0.71 16.91
N PRO A 30 6.28 1.32 18.06
CA PRO A 30 5.17 2.27 18.15
C PRO A 30 5.36 3.43 17.15
N LEU A 31 4.25 4.01 16.69
CA LEU A 31 4.17 5.13 15.76
C LEU A 31 5.26 6.19 16.07
N ARG A 32 6.37 6.17 15.33
CA ARG A 32 7.37 7.22 15.42
C ARG A 32 6.87 8.45 14.66
N HIS A 33 6.81 9.58 15.36
CA HIS A 33 6.78 10.89 14.73
C HIS A 33 8.23 11.24 14.37
N ASP A 34 8.70 10.80 13.21
CA ASP A 34 9.96 11.31 12.68
C ASP A 34 9.77 12.78 12.22
N ALA A 35 10.85 13.55 12.09
CA ALA A 35 10.94 15.02 12.12
C ALA A 35 10.14 15.85 11.09
N THR A 36 9.25 15.25 10.30
CA THR A 36 8.46 15.95 9.27
C THR A 36 6.97 15.93 9.64
N PRO A 37 6.33 17.10 9.80
CA PRO A 37 5.04 17.19 10.50
C PRO A 37 3.88 16.47 9.81
N TYR A 38 4.01 16.18 8.50
CA TYR A 38 2.92 15.64 7.68
C TYR A 38 3.19 14.26 7.06
N VAL A 39 4.38 13.69 7.28
CA VAL A 39 4.75 12.38 6.71
C VAL A 39 4.74 11.33 7.81
N ARG A 40 4.04 10.22 7.58
CA ARG A 40 3.97 9.10 8.51
C ARG A 40 4.72 7.89 7.97
N TYR A 41 5.61 7.33 8.78
CA TYR A 41 6.22 6.04 8.48
C TYR A 41 5.35 4.90 9.01
N ILE A 42 5.18 3.87 8.18
CA ILE A 42 4.69 2.55 8.56
C ILE A 42 5.78 1.57 8.17
N ALA A 43 6.21 0.72 9.10
CA ALA A 43 7.35 -0.17 8.88
C ALA A 43 6.96 -1.63 9.05
N ILE A 44 7.43 -2.48 8.12
CA ILE A 44 7.49 -3.92 8.30
C ILE A 44 8.69 -4.20 9.21
N ASP A 45 8.42 -4.66 10.43
CA ASP A 45 9.42 -4.84 11.48
C ASP A 45 9.57 -6.33 11.82
N ASN A 46 10.25 -7.06 10.94
CA ASN A 46 10.61 -8.47 11.16
C ASN A 46 11.94 -8.83 10.45
N PRO A 47 13.02 -8.07 10.66
CA PRO A 47 14.25 -8.21 9.88
C PRO A 47 14.90 -9.60 10.01
N ARG A 48 14.71 -10.27 11.16
CA ARG A 48 15.25 -11.63 11.42
C ARG A 48 14.69 -12.70 10.47
N LYS A 49 13.51 -12.48 9.90
CA LYS A 49 12.89 -13.37 8.91
C LYS A 49 12.84 -12.74 7.51
N GLY A 50 13.73 -11.77 7.25
CA GLY A 50 13.72 -11.00 6.01
C GLY A 50 12.40 -10.26 5.79
N ASN A 51 11.79 -9.74 6.85
CA ASN A 51 10.53 -9.02 6.80
C ASN A 51 9.37 -9.86 6.20
N ALA A 52 9.33 -11.14 6.59
CA ALA A 52 8.24 -12.05 6.24
C ALA A 52 6.90 -11.57 6.83
N LEU A 53 5.85 -11.66 6.00
CA LEU A 53 4.47 -11.29 6.30
C LEU A 53 3.76 -12.46 7.00
N SER A 54 4.04 -12.62 8.30
CA SER A 54 3.22 -13.44 9.19
C SER A 54 1.85 -12.80 9.42
N LEU A 55 0.88 -13.57 9.91
CA LEU A 55 -0.43 -13.05 10.31
C LEU A 55 -0.31 -11.84 11.25
N SER A 56 0.55 -11.93 12.26
CA SER A 56 0.79 -10.84 13.21
C SER A 56 1.35 -9.57 12.57
N VAL A 57 2.22 -9.71 11.56
CA VAL A 57 2.76 -8.58 10.81
C VAL A 57 1.67 -7.94 9.97
N LEU A 58 0.84 -8.76 9.29
CA LEU A 58 -0.29 -8.27 8.49
C LEU A 58 -1.34 -7.55 9.35
N GLU A 59 -1.71 -8.11 10.50
CA GLU A 59 -2.64 -7.50 11.45
C GLU A 59 -2.10 -6.18 12.00
N SER A 60 -0.80 -6.09 12.27
CA SER A 60 -0.19 -4.82 12.69
C SER A 60 -0.16 -3.78 11.57
N LEU A 61 0.18 -4.18 10.33
CA LEU A 61 0.12 -3.28 9.17
C LEU A 61 -1.30 -2.76 8.95
N GLU A 62 -2.30 -3.64 9.04
CA GLU A 62 -3.71 -3.27 8.96
C GLU A 62 -4.06 -2.23 10.04
N HIS A 63 -3.72 -2.50 11.30
CA HIS A 63 -3.96 -1.58 12.41
C HIS A 63 -3.30 -0.21 12.20
N GLN A 64 -2.03 -0.18 11.76
CA GLN A 64 -1.31 1.07 11.49
C GLN A 64 -1.92 1.86 10.34
N LEU A 65 -2.34 1.19 9.26
CA LEU A 65 -3.01 1.84 8.12
C LEU A 65 -4.36 2.44 8.53
N LEU A 66 -5.17 1.69 9.29
CA LEU A 66 -6.44 2.18 9.82
C LEU A 66 -6.25 3.39 10.74
N ALA A 67 -5.20 3.36 11.57
CA ALA A 67 -4.86 4.45 12.48
C ALA A 67 -4.45 5.76 11.77
N VAL A 68 -4.11 5.72 10.47
CA VAL A 68 -3.86 6.95 9.70
C VAL A 68 -5.11 7.81 9.62
N ASN A 69 -6.30 7.23 9.47
CA ASN A 69 -7.57 7.96 9.57
C ASN A 69 -8.60 7.17 10.40
N PRO A 70 -8.62 7.33 11.73
CA PRO A 70 -9.49 6.53 12.59
C PRO A 70 -10.99 6.80 12.37
N GLY A 71 -11.35 7.99 11.87
CA GLY A 71 -12.73 8.35 11.53
C GLY A 71 -13.16 7.94 10.11
N TRP A 72 -12.26 7.36 9.33
CA TRP A 72 -12.54 7.01 7.94
C TRP A 72 -13.23 5.64 7.84
N LYS A 73 -14.28 5.56 7.03
CA LYS A 73 -14.96 4.30 6.74
C LYS A 73 -14.23 3.59 5.61
N TYR A 74 -13.44 2.59 5.97
CA TYR A 74 -12.78 1.70 5.02
C TYR A 74 -13.76 0.58 4.61
N PHE A 75 -13.62 0.06 3.39
CA PHE A 75 -14.39 -1.09 2.89
C PHE A 75 -15.89 -0.86 2.60
N GLY A 76 -16.30 0.39 2.42
CA GLY A 76 -17.58 0.75 1.80
C GLY A 76 -17.33 1.34 0.41
N ARG A 77 -18.02 0.87 -0.63
CA ARG A 77 -17.98 1.49 -1.97
C ARG A 77 -18.64 2.88 -2.02
N ASP A 78 -19.00 3.41 -0.87
CA ASP A 78 -19.71 4.67 -0.66
C ASP A 78 -18.75 5.88 -0.69
N TRP A 79 -17.73 5.86 -1.56
CA TRP A 79 -17.02 7.08 -1.98
C TRP A 79 -17.89 7.92 -2.92
N GLU A 80 -19.21 7.83 -2.80
CA GLU A 80 -20.10 8.74 -3.47
C GLU A 80 -20.06 10.06 -2.72
N VAL A 81 -19.15 10.93 -3.15
CA VAL A 81 -19.05 12.29 -2.60
C VAL A 81 -20.44 12.92 -2.72
N PRO A 82 -21.10 13.25 -1.60
CA PRO A 82 -22.47 13.71 -1.61
C PRO A 82 -22.54 15.02 -2.40
N TRP A 83 -23.38 15.06 -3.43
CA TRP A 83 -23.45 16.25 -4.28
C TRP A 83 -24.85 16.54 -4.81
N GLU A 84 -25.41 17.61 -4.25
CA GLU A 84 -26.62 18.31 -4.70
C GLU A 84 -26.42 19.84 -4.64
N GLY A 85 -25.18 20.31 -4.80
CA GLY A 85 -24.83 21.74 -4.68
C GLY A 85 -24.57 22.25 -3.26
N ASP A 86 -24.54 21.36 -2.26
CA ASP A 86 -24.30 21.70 -0.85
C ASP A 86 -22.79 21.66 -0.48
N ASP A 87 -22.20 22.84 -0.28
CA ASP A 87 -20.80 22.98 0.21
C ASP A 87 -20.63 22.45 1.63
N ALA A 88 -21.65 22.55 2.48
CA ALA A 88 -21.58 22.06 3.85
C ALA A 88 -21.60 20.52 3.90
N ALA A 89 -22.27 19.85 2.96
CA ALA A 89 -22.18 18.39 2.81
C ALA A 89 -20.78 17.96 2.35
N LEU A 90 -20.19 18.67 1.38
CA LEU A 90 -18.83 18.41 0.91
C LEU A 90 -17.81 18.58 2.05
N GLU A 91 -17.89 19.66 2.82
CA GLU A 91 -17.02 19.89 3.99
C GLU A 91 -17.21 18.80 5.08
N ARG A 92 -18.45 18.36 5.31
CA ARG A 92 -18.73 17.26 6.25
C ARG A 92 -18.15 15.93 5.80
N PHE A 93 -18.17 15.63 4.49
CA PHE A 93 -17.59 14.42 3.93
C PHE A 93 -16.08 14.33 4.19
N TRP A 94 -15.36 15.45 4.07
CA TRP A 94 -13.90 15.49 4.30
C TRP A 94 -13.51 15.64 5.77
N LYS A 95 -14.46 15.94 6.66
CA LYS A 95 -14.19 16.13 8.10
C LYS A 95 -13.41 14.97 8.77
N PRO A 96 -13.65 13.69 8.43
CA PRO A 96 -12.90 12.58 9.04
C PRO A 96 -11.48 12.39 8.50
N LEU A 97 -11.06 13.12 7.46
CA LEU A 97 -9.71 13.05 6.92
C LEU A 97 -8.71 13.55 7.97
N ASN A 98 -7.68 12.75 8.25
CA ASN A 98 -6.59 13.15 9.13
C ASN A 98 -5.71 14.19 8.43
N ARG A 99 -5.60 15.36 9.06
CA ARG A 99 -4.83 16.51 8.58
C ARG A 99 -3.38 16.48 9.02
N GLU A 100 -3.08 15.77 10.10
CA GLU A 100 -1.72 15.60 10.62
C GLU A 100 -0.89 14.66 9.75
N VAL A 101 -1.54 13.85 8.91
CA VAL A 101 -0.85 12.93 8.00
C VAL A 101 -1.31 13.21 6.58
N LYS A 102 -0.42 13.74 5.75
CA LYS A 102 -0.66 13.98 4.31
C LYS A 102 -0.09 12.88 3.44
N VAL A 103 1.01 12.24 3.84
CA VAL A 103 1.69 11.19 3.07
C VAL A 103 2.12 10.07 4.01
N VAL A 104 2.03 8.83 3.53
CA VAL A 104 2.54 7.66 4.24
C VAL A 104 3.74 7.09 3.48
N ILE A 105 4.83 6.81 4.18
CA ILE A 105 5.95 6.02 3.67
C ILE A 105 5.86 4.62 4.28
N LEU A 106 5.61 3.63 3.43
CA LEU A 106 5.72 2.22 3.78
C LEU A 106 7.16 1.75 3.56
N ARG A 107 7.84 1.33 4.62
CA ARG A 107 9.23 0.86 4.59
C ARG A 107 9.40 -0.46 5.32
N SER A 108 10.61 -0.97 5.36
CA SER A 108 11.01 -2.12 6.16
C SER A 108 12.12 -1.72 7.13
N GLU A 109 12.14 -2.32 8.32
CA GLU A 109 13.27 -2.20 9.24
C GLU A 109 14.36 -3.24 8.91
N GLY A 110 15.60 -2.89 9.24
CA GLY A 110 16.79 -3.71 8.97
C GLY A 110 17.36 -3.55 7.55
N GLU A 111 18.56 -4.10 7.36
CA GLU A 111 19.29 -3.97 6.10
C GLU A 111 18.81 -4.99 5.06
N GLY A 112 18.63 -4.50 3.83
CA GLY A 112 18.70 -5.33 2.63
C GLY A 112 17.42 -6.00 2.12
N VAL A 113 16.33 -6.14 2.89
CA VAL A 113 15.08 -6.78 2.39
C VAL A 113 13.83 -6.02 2.82
N PHE A 114 13.04 -5.58 1.84
CA PHE A 114 11.73 -4.95 2.04
C PHE A 114 10.71 -5.95 2.60
N SER A 115 10.50 -7.05 1.88
CA SER A 115 9.72 -8.19 2.36
C SER A 115 10.11 -9.47 1.63
N SER A 116 10.18 -10.57 2.39
CA SER A 116 10.46 -11.91 1.86
C SER A 116 9.20 -12.66 1.38
N GLY A 117 8.02 -12.05 1.48
CA GLY A 117 6.73 -12.71 1.21
C GLY A 117 6.08 -13.28 2.47
N HIS A 118 5.13 -14.21 2.33
CA HIS A 118 4.46 -14.82 3.48
C HIS A 118 5.41 -15.67 4.34
N ASP A 119 5.18 -15.70 5.65
CA ASP A 119 5.94 -16.57 6.55
C ASP A 119 5.68 -18.05 6.20
N LEU A 120 6.68 -18.70 5.59
CA LEU A 120 6.56 -20.07 5.13
C LEU A 120 6.24 -21.06 6.24
N LYS A 121 6.56 -20.77 7.51
CA LYS A 121 6.18 -21.65 8.62
C LYS A 121 4.67 -21.63 8.86
N GLU A 122 4.05 -20.46 8.68
CA GLU A 122 2.59 -20.32 8.79
C GLU A 122 1.89 -20.91 7.56
N ILE A 123 2.43 -20.69 6.36
CA ILE A 123 1.89 -21.25 5.11
C ILE A 123 2.05 -22.77 5.02
N SER A 124 3.09 -23.33 5.64
CA SER A 124 3.28 -24.79 5.67
C SER A 124 2.44 -25.48 6.74
N CYS A 125 1.68 -24.71 7.54
CA CYS A 125 0.81 -25.24 8.57
C CYS A 125 -0.50 -25.72 7.94
N TYR A 126 -0.44 -26.89 7.30
CA TYR A 126 -1.63 -27.51 6.73
C TYR A 126 -2.45 -28.16 7.85
N PRO A 127 -3.72 -27.76 7.99
CA PRO A 127 -4.57 -28.32 9.03
C PRO A 127 -4.76 -29.83 8.86
N THR A 128 -4.63 -30.57 9.96
CA THR A 128 -4.87 -32.02 9.97
C THR A 128 -6.36 -32.37 10.10
N SER A 129 -7.24 -31.36 10.24
CA SER A 129 -8.69 -31.52 10.33
C SER A 129 -9.43 -30.39 9.60
N THR A 130 -10.66 -30.63 9.15
CA THR A 130 -11.47 -29.67 8.38
C THR A 130 -11.82 -28.38 9.13
N LEU A 131 -11.85 -28.43 10.47
CA LEU A 131 -12.06 -27.28 11.36
C LEU A 131 -10.87 -26.31 11.44
N ASP A 132 -9.70 -26.73 10.97
CA ASP A 132 -8.42 -26.01 11.12
C ASP A 132 -8.02 -25.27 9.82
N SER A 133 -8.92 -25.23 8.82
CA SER A 133 -8.84 -24.42 7.59
C SER A 133 -8.79 -22.89 7.80
N THR A 134 -8.76 -22.43 9.05
CA THR A 134 -8.94 -21.03 9.44
C THR A 134 -7.67 -20.19 9.35
N LEU A 135 -6.47 -20.77 9.52
CA LEU A 135 -5.24 -19.97 9.56
C LEU A 135 -4.88 -19.39 8.19
N HIS A 136 -4.87 -20.22 7.14
CA HIS A 136 -4.61 -19.74 5.77
C HIS A 136 -5.64 -18.69 5.35
N ALA A 137 -6.92 -18.91 5.64
CA ALA A 137 -7.97 -17.93 5.39
C ALA A 137 -7.67 -16.60 6.09
N LYS A 138 -7.37 -16.62 7.40
CA LYS A 138 -7.00 -15.41 8.17
C LYS A 138 -5.79 -14.68 7.58
N ILE A 139 -4.75 -15.41 7.19
CA ILE A 139 -3.53 -14.83 6.59
C ILE A 139 -3.86 -14.13 5.27
N PHE A 140 -4.57 -14.81 4.37
CA PHE A 140 -4.89 -14.24 3.05
C PHE A 140 -5.96 -13.16 3.12
N ASP A 141 -6.91 -13.23 4.05
CA ASP A 141 -7.88 -12.18 4.32
C ASP A 141 -7.19 -10.93 4.88
N ALA A 142 -6.27 -11.08 5.84
CA ALA A 142 -5.48 -9.97 6.37
C ALA A 142 -4.60 -9.34 5.29
N CYS A 143 -3.96 -10.16 4.45
CA CYS A 143 -3.19 -9.70 3.30
C CYS A 143 -4.06 -8.89 2.32
N ASN A 144 -5.25 -9.40 1.98
CA ASN A 144 -6.18 -8.69 1.11
C ASN A 144 -6.62 -7.35 1.71
N ARG A 145 -6.97 -7.31 3.01
CA ARG A 145 -7.35 -6.07 3.69
C ARG A 145 -6.21 -5.05 3.68
N VAL A 146 -4.97 -5.44 3.99
CA VAL A 146 -3.80 -4.55 3.90
C VAL A 146 -3.62 -4.00 2.49
N MET A 147 -3.69 -4.86 1.46
CA MET A 147 -3.52 -4.45 0.06
C MET A 147 -4.61 -3.47 -0.40
N ILE A 148 -5.86 -3.69 -0.01
CA ILE A 148 -6.97 -2.78 -0.27
C ILE A 148 -6.77 -1.46 0.49
N LEU A 149 -6.40 -1.50 1.77
CA LEU A 149 -6.17 -0.29 2.58
C LEU A 149 -5.09 0.61 1.97
N ILE A 150 -3.96 0.05 1.52
CA ILE A 150 -2.91 0.83 0.85
C ILE A 150 -3.46 1.60 -0.38
N ARG A 151 -4.33 0.95 -1.17
CA ARG A 151 -4.95 1.54 -2.37
C ARG A 151 -6.05 2.55 -2.03
N GLU A 152 -6.84 2.28 -0.99
CA GLU A 152 -8.01 3.07 -0.61
C GLU A 152 -7.70 4.23 0.34
N LEU A 153 -6.57 4.20 1.03
CA LEU A 153 -6.16 5.27 1.95
C LEU A 153 -6.26 6.64 1.26
N PRO A 154 -6.89 7.66 1.86
CA PRO A 154 -6.97 8.99 1.27
C PRO A 154 -5.58 9.60 0.99
N GLN A 155 -4.62 9.35 1.88
CA GLN A 155 -3.24 9.78 1.74
C GLN A 155 -2.52 8.99 0.64
N PRO A 156 -1.65 9.63 -0.17
CA PRO A 156 -0.66 8.93 -0.98
C PRO A 156 0.22 8.03 -0.10
N VAL A 157 0.46 6.81 -0.58
CA VAL A 157 1.36 5.83 0.07
C VAL A 157 2.54 5.62 -0.85
N ILE A 158 3.74 5.85 -0.35
CA ILE A 158 5.01 5.65 -1.05
C ILE A 158 5.70 4.43 -0.46
N ALA A 159 6.06 3.46 -1.29
CA ALA A 159 6.84 2.31 -0.84
C ALA A 159 8.34 2.59 -1.01
N GLN A 160 9.10 2.56 0.09
CA GLN A 160 10.57 2.63 0.07
C GLN A 160 11.15 1.22 -0.02
N VAL A 161 11.44 0.76 -1.23
CA VAL A 161 11.82 -0.64 -1.50
C VAL A 161 13.34 -0.79 -1.64
N SER A 162 13.96 -1.58 -0.77
CA SER A 162 15.39 -1.94 -0.85
C SER A 162 15.62 -3.17 -1.75
N THR A 163 15.03 -4.32 -1.39
CA THR A 163 14.93 -5.53 -2.24
C THR A 163 13.66 -6.32 -1.92
N SER A 164 13.13 -7.09 -2.87
CA SER A 164 11.94 -7.93 -2.65
C SER A 164 12.21 -9.37 -3.03
N VAL A 165 11.65 -10.33 -2.28
CA VAL A 165 11.79 -11.77 -2.58
C VAL A 165 10.53 -12.32 -3.27
N ARG A 166 10.74 -13.40 -4.01
CA ARG A 166 9.81 -14.01 -4.95
C ARG A 166 8.77 -14.87 -4.24
N LEU A 167 7.49 -14.62 -4.53
CA LEU A 167 6.45 -15.65 -4.49
C LEU A 167 5.36 -15.28 -5.48
N PHE A 168 4.95 -16.22 -6.33
CA PHE A 168 3.74 -16.07 -7.13
C PHE A 168 2.55 -16.08 -6.18
N CYS A 169 1.96 -14.91 -5.96
CA CYS A 169 0.75 -14.76 -5.17
C CYS A 169 -0.31 -14.08 -6.04
N THR A 170 -1.53 -14.60 -6.02
CA THR A 170 -2.66 -14.05 -6.77
C THR A 170 -3.03 -12.65 -6.29
N THR A 171 -2.77 -12.32 -5.02
CA THR A 171 -3.11 -10.99 -4.49
C THR A 171 -2.23 -9.88 -5.10
N PRO A 172 -0.87 -9.99 -5.13
CA PRO A 172 -0.03 -9.08 -5.91
C PRO A 172 -0.24 -9.13 -7.43
N SER A 173 -0.79 -10.22 -8.00
CA SER A 173 -1.07 -10.25 -9.44
C SER A 173 -2.18 -9.28 -9.85
N VAL A 174 -3.08 -8.91 -8.92
CA VAL A 174 -4.11 -7.88 -9.16
C VAL A 174 -3.47 -6.53 -9.51
N PRO A 175 -2.67 -5.87 -8.64
CA PRO A 175 -2.03 -4.61 -9.00
C PRO A 175 -1.05 -4.77 -10.16
N LEU A 176 -0.35 -5.89 -10.32
CA LEU A 176 0.55 -6.08 -11.46
C LEU A 176 -0.20 -6.13 -12.80
N SER A 177 -1.36 -6.80 -12.86
CA SER A 177 -2.15 -6.89 -14.09
C SER A 177 -2.78 -5.55 -14.50
N LEU A 178 -2.94 -4.63 -13.56
CA LEU A 178 -3.39 -3.27 -13.81
C LEU A 178 -2.28 -2.34 -14.32
N ASN A 179 -1.01 -2.64 -14.02
CA ASN A 179 0.12 -1.73 -14.29
C ASN A 179 1.09 -2.25 -15.36
N LEU A 180 1.06 -3.54 -15.69
CA LEU A 180 2.01 -4.15 -16.62
C LEU A 180 1.34 -4.67 -17.90
N PRO A 181 2.02 -4.54 -19.06
CA PRO A 181 1.62 -5.26 -20.26
C PRO A 181 1.61 -6.77 -20.03
N SER A 182 0.64 -7.47 -20.62
CA SER A 182 0.40 -8.91 -20.42
C SER A 182 1.65 -9.78 -20.58
N LYS A 183 2.53 -9.48 -21.55
CA LYS A 183 3.78 -10.25 -21.75
C LYS A 183 4.77 -10.11 -20.58
N SER A 184 4.96 -8.88 -20.09
CA SER A 184 5.82 -8.61 -18.95
C SER A 184 5.26 -9.20 -17.66
N LEU A 185 3.95 -9.05 -17.44
CA LEU A 185 3.22 -9.66 -16.33
C LEU A 185 3.44 -11.18 -16.29
N HIS A 186 3.13 -11.89 -17.38
CA HIS A 186 3.26 -13.34 -17.44
C HIS A 186 4.70 -13.79 -17.27
N ARG A 187 5.68 -13.08 -17.85
CA ARG A 187 7.10 -13.42 -17.64
C ARG A 187 7.48 -13.32 -16.17
N LEU A 188 7.16 -12.22 -15.49
CA LEU A 188 7.49 -12.04 -14.08
C LEU A 188 6.82 -13.11 -13.21
N LEU A 189 5.52 -13.32 -13.43
CA LEU A 189 4.72 -14.23 -12.63
C LEU A 189 5.07 -15.71 -12.86
N LEU A 190 5.23 -16.15 -14.10
CA LEU A 190 5.45 -17.57 -14.42
C LEU A 190 6.90 -18.01 -14.22
N THR A 191 7.87 -17.11 -14.38
CA THR A 191 9.30 -17.45 -14.21
C THR A 191 9.79 -17.19 -12.80
N GLY A 192 9.19 -16.24 -12.08
CA GLY A 192 9.70 -15.75 -10.81
C GLY A 192 11.14 -15.23 -10.91
N THR A 193 11.63 -14.82 -12.09
CA THR A 193 13.00 -14.31 -12.25
C THR A 193 13.08 -12.91 -11.61
N PRO A 194 14.10 -12.59 -10.78
CA PRO A 194 14.26 -11.24 -10.27
C PRO A 194 14.61 -10.32 -11.42
N ILE A 195 14.15 -9.09 -11.31
CA ILE A 195 14.54 -8.02 -12.19
C ILE A 195 15.34 -6.99 -11.39
N PRO A 196 16.38 -6.39 -11.97
CA PRO A 196 17.05 -5.24 -11.35
C PRO A 196 16.11 -4.03 -11.28
N ALA A 197 16.43 -3.07 -10.42
CA ALA A 197 15.65 -1.84 -10.27
C ALA A 197 15.51 -1.04 -11.58
N SER A 198 16.55 -1.04 -12.43
CA SER A 198 16.51 -0.41 -13.75
C SER A 198 15.46 -1.02 -14.68
N GLU A 199 15.32 -2.35 -14.68
CA GLU A 199 14.29 -3.03 -15.45
C GLU A 199 12.91 -2.77 -14.85
N ALA A 200 12.77 -2.82 -13.52
CA ALA A 200 11.52 -2.47 -12.85
C ALA A 200 11.05 -1.04 -13.19
N LEU A 201 11.98 -0.08 -13.30
CA LEU A 201 11.71 1.29 -13.74
C LEU A 201 11.25 1.32 -15.20
N SER A 202 11.94 0.59 -16.10
CA SER A 202 11.56 0.50 -17.53
C SER A 202 10.18 -0.12 -17.75
N LEU A 203 9.75 -1.00 -16.84
CA LEU A 203 8.43 -1.64 -16.83
C LEU A 203 7.36 -0.78 -16.14
N HIS A 204 7.71 0.41 -15.63
CA HIS A 204 6.84 1.27 -14.83
C HIS A 204 6.30 0.60 -13.55
N LEU A 205 6.99 -0.42 -13.05
CA LEU A 205 6.64 -1.08 -11.79
C LEU A 205 7.01 -0.23 -10.57
N ILE A 206 8.08 0.57 -10.73
CA ILE A 206 8.51 1.60 -9.77
C ILE A 206 8.64 2.93 -10.51
N SER A 207 8.47 4.04 -9.78
CA SER A 207 8.53 5.39 -10.35
C SER A 207 9.92 6.04 -10.25
N HIS A 208 10.80 5.50 -9.42
CA HIS A 208 12.12 6.09 -9.15
C HIS A 208 13.13 5.02 -8.73
N VAL A 209 14.42 5.29 -8.99
CA VAL A 209 15.55 4.48 -8.54
C VAL A 209 16.58 5.42 -7.93
N SER A 210 16.95 5.15 -6.69
CA SER A 210 17.98 5.89 -5.95
C SER A 210 19.14 4.95 -5.60
N PRO A 211 20.37 5.49 -5.47
CA PRO A 211 21.43 4.85 -4.70
C PRO A 211 20.93 4.40 -3.31
N HIS A 212 21.49 3.30 -2.79
CA HIS A 212 21.04 2.72 -1.52
C HIS A 212 21.21 3.67 -0.33
N ASP A 213 22.28 4.46 -0.33
CA ASP A 213 22.62 5.45 0.71
C ASP A 213 21.71 6.68 0.69
N THR A 214 21.17 7.06 -0.48
CA THR A 214 20.24 8.20 -0.60
C THR A 214 18.77 7.80 -0.67
N LEU A 215 18.45 6.50 -0.76
CA LEU A 215 17.08 6.02 -0.90
C LEU A 215 16.11 6.60 0.14
N ALA A 216 16.53 6.67 1.41
CA ALA A 216 15.70 7.20 2.49
C ALA A 216 15.48 8.72 2.36
N SER A 217 16.52 9.49 2.05
CA SER A 217 16.42 10.93 1.86
C SER A 217 15.61 11.30 0.62
N ASP A 218 15.79 10.56 -0.48
CA ASP A 218 15.08 10.80 -1.74
C ASP A 218 13.59 10.49 -1.61
N THR A 219 13.26 9.40 -0.90
CA THR A 219 11.86 9.04 -0.58
C THR A 219 11.21 10.11 0.29
N LEU A 220 11.93 10.61 1.29
CA LEU A 220 11.43 11.68 2.17
C LEU A 220 11.21 12.98 1.39
N ALA A 221 12.16 13.39 0.54
CA ALA A 221 12.04 14.59 -0.28
C ALA A 221 10.83 14.52 -1.23
N LEU A 222 10.55 13.35 -1.81
CA LEU A 222 9.34 13.12 -2.59
C LEU A 222 8.08 13.25 -1.73
N ALA A 223 8.06 12.64 -0.54
CA ALA A 223 6.93 12.71 0.38
C ALA A 223 6.63 14.14 0.85
N GLU A 224 7.67 14.89 1.24
CA GLU A 224 7.55 16.31 1.59
C GLU A 224 7.08 17.14 0.41
N GLY A 225 7.54 16.82 -0.80
CA GLY A 225 7.08 17.42 -2.04
C GLY A 225 5.58 17.31 -2.25
N ILE A 226 5.04 16.11 -2.03
CA ILE A 226 3.60 15.83 -2.10
C ILE A 226 2.86 16.51 -0.94
N ALA A 227 3.41 16.48 0.28
CA ALA A 227 2.80 17.04 1.48
C ALA A 227 2.63 18.57 1.44
N ARG A 228 3.29 19.27 0.51
CA ARG A 228 3.06 20.71 0.26
C ARG A 228 1.67 20.99 -0.33
N ALA A 229 1.01 20.02 -0.96
CA ALA A 229 -0.34 20.20 -1.49
C ALA A 229 -1.42 20.01 -0.40
N SER A 230 -2.67 20.38 -0.72
CA SER A 230 -3.82 20.10 0.14
C SER A 230 -4.10 18.61 0.22
N GLY A 231 -4.20 18.09 1.44
CA GLY A 231 -4.52 16.67 1.67
C GLY A 231 -5.87 16.27 1.08
N ARG A 232 -6.90 17.13 1.18
CA ARG A 232 -8.22 16.86 0.60
C ARG A 232 -8.21 16.83 -0.91
N VAL A 233 -7.50 17.77 -1.54
CA VAL A 233 -7.37 17.82 -3.00
C VAL A 233 -6.63 16.59 -3.51
N LEU A 234 -5.54 16.19 -2.83
CA LEU A 234 -4.81 14.97 -3.15
C LEU A 234 -5.67 13.71 -2.97
N ALA A 235 -6.43 13.61 -1.88
CA ALA A 235 -7.32 12.49 -1.63
C ALA A 235 -8.41 12.37 -2.71
N LEU A 236 -9.05 13.49 -3.07
CA LEU A 236 -10.04 13.53 -4.15
C LEU A 236 -9.42 13.14 -5.50
N GLY A 237 -8.23 13.64 -5.81
CA GLY A 237 -7.51 13.30 -7.04
C GLY A 237 -7.13 11.82 -7.10
N LYS A 238 -6.59 11.27 -6.01
CA LYS A 238 -6.23 9.84 -5.89
C LYS A 238 -7.45 8.94 -6.12
N TYR A 239 -8.59 9.29 -5.50
CA TYR A 239 -9.84 8.60 -5.74
C TYR A 239 -10.28 8.66 -7.20
N ALA A 240 -10.31 9.86 -7.79
CA ALA A 240 -10.77 10.03 -9.15
C ALA A 240 -9.94 9.21 -10.15
N VAL A 241 -8.61 9.24 -10.03
CA VAL A 241 -7.71 8.43 -10.87
C VAL A 241 -7.97 6.94 -10.71
N ARG A 242 -8.15 6.46 -9.47
CA ARG A 242 -8.50 5.05 -9.20
C ARG A 242 -9.82 4.66 -9.86
N THR A 243 -10.86 5.47 -9.65
CA THR A 243 -12.19 5.21 -10.22
C THR A 243 -12.16 5.24 -11.75
N HIS A 244 -11.46 6.19 -12.37
CA HIS A 244 -11.29 6.22 -13.82
C HIS A 244 -10.66 4.93 -14.38
N ALA A 245 -9.72 4.34 -13.65
CA ALA A 245 -9.05 3.10 -14.06
C ALA A 245 -10.00 1.88 -14.00
N GLU A 246 -10.98 1.89 -13.09
CA GLU A 246 -11.94 0.80 -12.87
C GLU A 246 -13.20 0.94 -13.73
N MET A 247 -13.50 2.15 -14.23
CA MET A 247 -14.60 2.40 -15.17
C MET A 247 -14.28 1.85 -16.57
N VAL A 248 -15.31 1.38 -17.28
CA VAL A 248 -15.18 0.85 -18.64
C VAL A 248 -15.44 1.93 -19.70
N GLY A 249 -16.58 2.62 -19.63
CA GLY A 249 -17.02 3.52 -20.68
C GLY A 249 -16.34 4.90 -20.68
N LEU A 250 -15.88 5.35 -21.86
CA LEU A 250 -15.14 6.60 -22.02
C LEU A 250 -15.99 7.83 -21.67
N ARG A 251 -17.27 7.84 -22.09
CA ARG A 251 -18.19 8.95 -21.85
C ARG A 251 -18.44 9.11 -20.35
N GLU A 252 -18.71 8.01 -19.67
CA GLU A 252 -18.95 7.93 -18.24
C GLU A 252 -17.73 8.42 -17.45
N LYS A 253 -16.50 8.08 -17.90
CA LYS A 253 -15.27 8.62 -17.31
C LYS A 253 -15.20 10.15 -17.39
N TYR A 254 -15.53 10.74 -18.54
CA TYR A 254 -15.55 12.20 -18.69
C TYR A 254 -16.65 12.85 -17.86
N GLU A 255 -17.84 12.26 -17.79
CA GLU A 255 -18.95 12.75 -16.96
C GLU A 255 -18.60 12.72 -15.48
N PHE A 256 -17.99 11.63 -15.01
CA PHE A 256 -17.49 11.50 -13.65
C PHE A 256 -16.32 12.47 -13.38
N GLY A 257 -15.37 12.61 -14.31
CA GLY A 257 -14.28 13.58 -14.19
C GLY A 257 -14.80 15.02 -14.07
N ALA A 258 -15.82 15.39 -14.85
CA ALA A 258 -16.49 16.68 -14.73
C ALA A 258 -17.18 16.83 -13.35
N LYS A 259 -17.79 15.77 -12.82
CA LYS A 259 -18.38 15.74 -11.46
C LYS A 259 -17.31 16.00 -10.39
N VAL A 260 -16.18 15.30 -10.46
CA VAL A 260 -15.03 15.47 -9.56
C VAL A 260 -14.49 16.90 -9.62
N MET A 261 -14.34 17.46 -10.82
CA MET A 261 -13.83 18.83 -10.96
C MET A 261 -14.78 19.87 -10.36
N ARG A 262 -16.11 19.67 -10.47
CA ARG A 262 -17.10 20.53 -9.79
C ARG A 262 -16.98 20.47 -8.27
N TRP A 263 -16.64 19.31 -7.70
CA TRP A 263 -16.36 19.19 -6.26
C TRP A 263 -15.06 19.89 -5.89
N ASN A 264 -13.99 19.63 -6.66
CA ASN A 264 -12.66 20.12 -6.36
C ASN A 264 -12.63 21.65 -6.25
N VAL A 265 -13.16 22.38 -7.24
CA VAL A 265 -13.16 23.85 -7.25
C VAL A 265 -13.99 24.49 -6.13
N ARG A 266 -14.84 23.70 -5.46
CA ARG A 266 -15.67 24.17 -4.33
C ARG A 266 -14.97 24.00 -2.98
N LEU A 267 -13.97 23.11 -2.88
CA LEU A 267 -13.17 22.92 -1.68
C LEU A 267 -12.48 24.22 -1.26
N GLY A 268 -12.49 24.52 0.04
CA GLY A 268 -11.81 25.71 0.57
C GLY A 268 -10.34 25.79 0.18
N ASP A 269 -9.63 24.67 0.24
CA ASP A 269 -8.21 24.58 -0.13
C ASP A 269 -7.95 24.77 -1.63
N ALA A 270 -8.87 24.35 -2.50
CA ALA A 270 -8.73 24.60 -3.93
C ALA A 270 -8.90 26.10 -4.25
N LYS A 271 -9.89 26.75 -3.62
CA LYS A 271 -10.08 28.20 -3.72
C LYS A 271 -8.84 28.96 -3.24
N GLU A 272 -8.26 28.54 -2.12
CA GLU A 272 -7.00 29.10 -1.60
C GLU A 272 -5.82 28.87 -2.55
N GLY A 273 -5.68 27.67 -3.13
CA GLY A 273 -4.62 27.39 -4.11
C GLY A 273 -4.69 28.31 -5.34
N VAL A 274 -5.90 28.53 -5.87
CA VAL A 274 -6.12 29.47 -6.98
C VAL A 274 -5.80 30.91 -6.55
N ALA A 275 -6.28 31.35 -5.39
CA ALA A 275 -6.03 32.70 -4.88
C ALA A 275 -4.53 32.95 -4.63
N ALA A 276 -3.81 31.97 -4.08
CA ALA A 276 -2.38 32.03 -3.83
C ALA A 276 -1.58 32.12 -5.14
N PHE A 277 -1.94 31.33 -6.14
CA PHE A 277 -1.32 31.36 -7.46
C PHE A 277 -1.51 32.72 -8.16
N LEU A 278 -2.74 33.22 -8.21
CA LEU A 278 -3.04 34.53 -8.82
C LEU A 278 -2.35 35.67 -8.05
N GLY A 279 -2.23 35.55 -6.73
CA GLY A 279 -1.53 36.49 -5.87
C GLY A 279 0.00 36.32 -5.79
N LYS A 280 0.58 35.35 -6.53
CA LYS A 280 2.02 35.04 -6.52
C LYS A 280 2.60 34.83 -5.10
N ARG A 281 1.84 34.17 -4.23
CA ARG A 281 2.23 33.86 -2.85
C ARG A 281 2.16 32.35 -2.58
N GLY A 282 2.75 31.91 -1.47
CA GLY A 282 2.53 30.55 -0.97
C GLY A 282 1.07 30.33 -0.56
N ALA A 283 0.54 29.14 -0.87
CA ALA A 283 -0.78 28.72 -0.42
C ALA A 283 -0.72 28.26 1.05
N VAL A 284 -1.75 28.61 1.82
CA VAL A 284 -1.92 28.16 3.21
C VAL A 284 -3.16 27.29 3.29
N PHE A 285 -2.97 25.98 3.10
CA PHE A 285 -4.04 25.01 3.18
C PHE A 285 -4.49 24.82 4.62
N LYS A 286 -5.81 24.68 4.82
CA LYS A 286 -6.41 24.44 6.14
C LYS A 286 -6.47 22.95 6.50
N ASP A 287 -6.21 22.11 5.50
CA ASP A 287 -6.31 20.66 5.44
C ASP A 287 -7.67 20.13 5.89
#